data_AF-A0A4Q8ARX1-F1
#
_entry.id   AF-A0A4Q8ARX1-F1
#
_cell.length_a   1.000
_cell.length_b   1.000
_cell.length_c   1.000
_cell.angle_alpha   90.00
_cell.angle_beta   90.00
_cell.angle_gamma   90.00
#
_symmetry.space_group_name_H-M   'P 1'
#
loop_
_entity.id
_entity.type
_entity.pdbx_description
1 polymer ?
#
loop_
_entity_poly.entity_id
_entity_poly.type
_entity_poly.pdbx_seq_one_letter_code
_entity_poly.pdbx_strand_id
1 'polypeptide(L)'
;MELRRLVGVRRGYALAMTLRYQRPALPSAVFLDAGGRPIPYGSRWGVDGPPENSYGVSVHPERFAGLHTVAHSLIAHLDREYDVEVRHESAAGAATELLHAQRGVLEIVRVIPRDPEGAPLLIALTAYPGVILNAGILHEFPFPFCGCEACDESVEGTASELEELVLAVAAGGFTERYPVGPRRELHLRLVTVDPAGAIAGSRIGGDTPTGISAERLAHGAAVLNELPRGWQPWPLRKRAPA
;
A
#
# COMPACT_ATOMS: atom_id res chain seq x y z
N MET A 1 -10.03 -24.01 24.17
CA MET A 1 -9.47 -24.98 23.21
C MET A 1 -10.50 -25.24 22.11
N GLU A 2 -10.84 -24.26 21.25
CA GLU A 2 -11.64 -24.52 20.02
C GLU A 2 -11.77 -23.29 19.08
N LEU A 3 -10.68 -22.58 18.82
CA LEU A 3 -10.64 -21.51 17.80
C LEU A 3 -9.60 -21.76 16.69
N ARG A 4 -8.94 -22.93 16.71
CA ARG A 4 -7.84 -23.26 15.79
C ARG A 4 -8.25 -24.06 14.55
N ARG A 5 -9.53 -24.38 14.32
CA ARG A 5 -9.91 -25.38 13.31
C ARG A 5 -10.69 -24.93 12.08
N LEU A 6 -11.01 -23.65 11.91
CA LEU A 6 -11.70 -23.17 10.69
C LEU A 6 -11.00 -22.00 9.95
N VAL A 7 -9.85 -21.54 10.44
CA VAL A 7 -9.07 -20.41 9.83
C VAL A 7 -7.83 -20.90 9.06
N GLY A 8 -7.55 -22.21 9.07
CA GLY A 8 -6.21 -22.75 8.80
C GLY A 8 -5.85 -23.17 7.38
N VAL A 9 -6.76 -23.11 6.39
CA VAL A 9 -6.46 -23.60 5.02
C VAL A 9 -6.55 -22.51 3.96
N ARG A 10 -7.59 -21.66 3.98
CA ARG A 10 -7.74 -20.57 3.00
C ARG A 10 -6.73 -19.44 3.18
N ARG A 11 -6.31 -19.13 4.41
CA ARG A 11 -5.20 -18.20 4.66
C ARG A 11 -3.88 -18.74 4.13
N GLY A 12 -3.57 -20.03 4.34
CA GLY A 12 -2.29 -20.63 3.91
C GLY A 12 -1.95 -20.46 2.42
N TYR A 13 -2.95 -20.53 1.53
CA TYR A 13 -2.74 -20.44 0.08
C TYR A 13 -2.65 -19.00 -0.45
N ALA A 14 -3.43 -18.06 0.11
CA ALA A 14 -3.30 -16.65 -0.21
C ALA A 14 -1.92 -16.10 0.23
N LEU A 15 -1.38 -16.63 1.34
CA LEU A 15 -0.02 -16.35 1.82
C LEU A 15 1.05 -16.99 0.92
N ALA A 16 0.76 -18.11 0.25
CA ALA A 16 1.72 -18.78 -0.65
C ALA A 16 1.95 -18.00 -1.96
N MET A 17 0.95 -17.24 -2.43
CA MET A 17 1.05 -16.50 -3.69
C MET A 17 1.76 -15.15 -3.51
N THR A 18 1.56 -14.47 -2.38
CA THR A 18 2.33 -13.25 -2.06
C THR A 18 3.84 -13.48 -2.09
N LEU A 19 4.28 -14.67 -1.69
CA LEU A 19 5.68 -15.08 -1.66
C LEU A 19 6.29 -15.38 -3.04
N ARG A 20 5.46 -15.45 -4.08
CA ARG A 20 5.91 -15.65 -5.47
C ARG A 20 6.10 -14.34 -6.22
N TYR A 21 5.70 -13.22 -5.63
CA TYR A 21 5.99 -11.93 -6.22
C TYR A 21 7.51 -11.73 -6.27
N GLN A 22 8.01 -11.37 -7.45
CA GLN A 22 9.40 -10.98 -7.65
C GLN A 22 9.40 -9.55 -8.15
N ARG A 23 10.06 -8.67 -7.38
CA ARG A 23 10.23 -7.27 -7.77
C ARG A 23 11.06 -7.20 -9.06
N PRO A 24 10.63 -6.41 -10.06
CA PRO A 24 11.49 -6.04 -11.17
C PRO A 24 12.76 -5.34 -10.68
N ALA A 25 13.85 -5.46 -11.42
CA ALA A 25 15.03 -4.66 -11.11
C ALA A 25 14.66 -3.16 -11.21
N LEU A 26 14.93 -2.42 -10.14
CA LEU A 26 14.79 -0.97 -10.16
C LEU A 26 15.94 -0.36 -10.96
N PRO A 27 15.70 0.73 -11.71
CA PRO A 27 16.78 1.44 -12.39
C PRO A 27 17.84 1.89 -11.37
N SER A 28 19.07 1.40 -11.53
CA SER A 28 20.19 1.90 -10.74
C SER A 28 20.62 3.24 -11.31
N ALA A 29 20.06 4.32 -10.78
CA ALA A 29 20.45 5.67 -11.10
C ALA A 29 21.33 6.23 -9.98
N VAL A 30 22.52 6.72 -10.34
CA VAL A 30 23.39 7.43 -9.41
C VAL A 30 23.05 8.91 -9.47
N PHE A 31 22.44 9.42 -8.40
CA PHE A 31 22.16 10.85 -8.23
C PHE A 31 23.38 11.54 -7.63
N LEU A 32 23.72 12.73 -8.14
CA LEU A 32 24.90 13.47 -7.72
C LEU A 32 24.49 14.76 -7.01
N ASP A 33 25.20 15.11 -5.94
CA ASP A 33 25.05 16.40 -5.28
C ASP A 33 25.65 17.55 -6.12
N ALA A 34 25.53 18.78 -5.62
CA ALA A 34 26.09 19.96 -6.27
C ALA A 34 27.63 19.91 -6.44
N GLY A 35 28.32 19.07 -5.68
CA GLY A 35 29.76 18.82 -5.79
C GLY A 35 30.12 17.64 -6.69
N GLY A 36 29.14 17.02 -7.35
CA GLY A 36 29.33 15.86 -8.22
C GLY A 36 29.53 14.54 -7.46
N ARG A 37 29.23 14.47 -6.17
CA ARG A 37 29.38 13.24 -5.37
C ARG A 37 28.07 12.44 -5.35
N PRO A 38 28.13 11.09 -5.41
CA PRO A 38 26.95 10.25 -5.27
C PRO A 38 26.19 10.52 -3.96
N ILE A 39 24.87 10.68 -4.07
CA ILE A 39 23.96 10.83 -2.93
C ILE A 39 23.52 9.44 -2.47
N PRO A 40 23.85 9.01 -1.24
CA PRO A 40 23.45 7.70 -0.73
C PRO A 40 22.05 7.74 -0.08
N TYR A 41 21.01 7.98 -0.89
CA TYR A 41 19.62 8.07 -0.40
C TYR A 41 19.26 6.86 0.51
N GLY A 42 18.58 7.12 1.62
CA GLY A 42 18.23 6.13 2.64
C GLY A 42 19.25 5.99 3.78
N SER A 43 20.35 6.73 3.75
CA SER A 43 21.45 6.58 4.72
C SER A 43 22.30 7.84 4.95
N ARG A 44 21.83 9.02 4.51
CA ARG A 44 22.63 10.25 4.49
C ARG A 44 22.89 10.84 5.87
N TRP A 45 21.93 10.72 6.77
CA TRP A 45 21.85 11.66 7.90
C TRP A 45 22.44 11.16 9.22
N GLY A 46 22.93 9.92 9.29
CA GLY A 46 23.64 9.41 10.48
C GLY A 46 22.90 9.70 11.80
N VAL A 47 23.65 9.98 12.86
CA VAL A 47 23.09 10.31 14.18
C VAL A 47 22.72 11.78 14.34
N ASP A 48 23.35 12.67 13.57
CA ASP A 48 23.17 14.12 13.66
C ASP A 48 21.88 14.60 12.99
N GLY A 49 21.30 13.75 12.12
CA GLY A 49 20.07 14.04 11.43
C GLY A 49 20.24 15.00 10.24
N PRO A 50 19.16 15.24 9.49
CA PRO A 50 19.18 16.11 8.34
C PRO A 50 19.39 17.59 8.73
N PRO A 51 20.17 18.37 7.95
CA PRO A 51 20.20 19.82 8.07
C PRO A 51 18.81 20.44 7.87
N GLU A 52 18.48 21.50 8.60
CA GLU A 52 17.16 22.17 8.54
C GLU A 52 16.77 22.61 7.11
N ASN A 53 17.73 23.04 6.30
CA ASN A 53 17.47 23.48 4.93
C ASN A 53 17.18 22.33 3.95
N SER A 54 17.18 21.08 4.39
CA SER A 54 16.84 19.92 3.56
C SER A 54 15.36 19.55 3.64
N TYR A 55 14.62 20.09 4.62
CA TYR A 55 13.18 19.86 4.76
C TYR A 55 12.40 20.55 3.65
N GLY A 56 11.44 19.83 3.05
CA GLY A 56 10.60 20.34 1.96
C GLY A 56 11.32 20.53 0.61
N VAL A 57 12.63 20.30 0.55
CA VAL A 57 13.42 20.33 -0.70
C VAL A 57 13.36 18.95 -1.35
N SER A 58 13.13 18.86 -2.66
CA SER A 58 13.30 17.63 -3.43
C SER A 58 14.09 17.95 -4.69
N VAL A 59 15.36 17.51 -4.73
CA VAL A 59 16.28 17.83 -5.84
C VAL A 59 16.14 16.81 -6.96
N HIS A 60 16.00 15.54 -6.59
CA HIS A 60 15.88 14.42 -7.52
C HIS A 60 14.57 13.66 -7.30
N PRO A 61 13.39 14.23 -7.63
CA PRO A 61 12.13 13.51 -7.54
C PRO A 61 12.11 12.26 -8.43
N GLU A 62 12.81 12.29 -9.56
CA GLU A 62 12.96 11.18 -10.50
C GLU A 62 13.56 9.91 -9.90
N ARG A 63 14.19 9.99 -8.71
CA ARG A 63 14.70 8.83 -7.98
C ARG A 63 13.62 7.80 -7.65
N PHE A 64 12.37 8.25 -7.54
CA PHE A 64 11.24 7.38 -7.23
C PHE A 64 10.56 6.79 -8.48
N ALA A 65 11.02 7.09 -9.71
CA ALA A 65 10.45 6.57 -10.96
C ALA A 65 10.30 5.03 -11.00
N GLY A 66 11.16 4.31 -10.29
CA GLY A 66 11.05 2.85 -10.13
C GLY A 66 9.75 2.38 -9.48
N LEU A 67 9.08 3.21 -8.66
CA LEU A 67 7.84 2.85 -7.96
C LEU A 67 6.69 2.54 -8.91
N HIS A 68 6.60 3.24 -10.04
CA HIS A 68 5.60 2.94 -11.07
C HIS A 68 5.83 1.53 -11.65
N THR A 69 7.09 1.15 -11.89
CA THR A 69 7.43 -0.20 -12.38
C THR A 69 7.01 -1.27 -11.38
N VAL A 70 7.24 -1.04 -10.08
CA VAL A 70 6.82 -1.93 -8.99
C VAL A 70 5.30 -2.03 -8.91
N ALA A 71 4.58 -0.90 -8.95
CA ALA A 71 3.13 -0.86 -8.91
C ALA A 71 2.49 -1.67 -10.05
N HIS A 72 2.98 -1.50 -11.28
CA HIS A 72 2.49 -2.27 -12.43
C HIS A 72 2.78 -3.76 -12.28
N SER A 73 3.97 -4.12 -11.78
CA SER A 73 4.32 -5.51 -11.51
C SER A 73 3.42 -6.14 -10.43
N LEU A 74 3.14 -5.40 -9.37
CA LEU A 74 2.20 -5.82 -8.32
C LEU A 74 0.80 -6.02 -8.88
N ILE A 75 0.27 -5.07 -9.65
CA ILE A 75 -1.04 -5.20 -10.32
C ILE A 75 -1.08 -6.46 -11.20
N ALA A 76 -0.06 -6.67 -12.03
CA ALA A 76 0.03 -7.85 -12.90
C ALA A 76 0.13 -9.15 -12.09
N HIS A 77 0.87 -9.15 -10.98
CA HIS A 77 0.93 -10.28 -10.07
C HIS A 77 -0.42 -10.58 -9.43
N LEU A 78 -1.10 -9.55 -8.92
CA LEU A 78 -2.41 -9.67 -8.28
C LEU A 78 -3.45 -10.20 -9.26
N ASP A 79 -3.52 -9.65 -10.46
CA ASP A 79 -4.40 -10.15 -11.51
C ASP A 79 -4.08 -11.62 -11.78
N ARG A 80 -2.82 -11.97 -12.00
CA ARG A 80 -2.45 -13.35 -12.37
C ARG A 80 -2.80 -14.40 -11.32
N GLU A 81 -2.62 -14.10 -10.03
CA GLU A 81 -2.76 -15.11 -8.96
C GLU A 81 -4.09 -15.06 -8.20
N TYR A 82 -4.76 -13.91 -8.14
CA TYR A 82 -6.00 -13.74 -7.38
C TYR A 82 -7.23 -13.62 -8.29
N ASP A 83 -8.37 -14.05 -7.76
CA ASP A 83 -9.67 -13.87 -8.40
C ASP A 83 -10.16 -12.44 -8.12
N VAL A 84 -9.61 -11.52 -8.91
CA VAL A 84 -9.84 -10.08 -8.86
C VAL A 84 -10.31 -9.58 -10.21
N GLU A 85 -11.00 -8.45 -10.19
CA GLU A 85 -11.25 -7.61 -11.35
C GLU A 85 -10.29 -6.42 -11.30
N VAL A 86 -9.56 -6.18 -12.39
CA VAL A 86 -8.69 -5.02 -12.56
C VAL A 86 -9.35 -4.02 -13.51
N ARG A 87 -9.51 -2.78 -13.06
CA ARG A 87 -10.08 -1.68 -13.85
C ARG A 87 -9.07 -0.55 -13.96
N HIS A 88 -8.78 -0.14 -15.19
CA HIS A 88 -7.99 1.05 -15.46
C HIS A 88 -8.95 2.23 -15.68
N GLU A 89 -8.71 3.32 -14.98
CA GLU A 89 -9.58 4.48 -14.98
C GLU A 89 -8.82 5.72 -15.44
N SER A 90 -9.53 6.63 -16.14
CA SER A 90 -8.93 7.89 -16.56
C SER A 90 -8.65 8.78 -15.34
N ALA A 91 -7.45 9.33 -15.24
CA ALA A 91 -7.02 10.16 -14.12
C ALA A 91 -7.96 11.34 -13.81
N ALA A 92 -8.55 11.97 -14.83
CA ALA A 92 -9.41 13.14 -14.67
C ALA A 92 -10.71 12.86 -13.89
N GLY A 93 -11.28 11.65 -14.03
CA GLY A 93 -12.52 11.26 -13.35
C GLY A 93 -12.29 10.51 -12.03
N ALA A 94 -11.20 9.74 -11.94
CA ALA A 94 -10.95 8.88 -10.78
C ALA A 94 -10.16 9.59 -9.65
N ALA A 95 -9.52 10.72 -9.93
CA ALA A 95 -8.81 11.50 -8.90
C ALA A 95 -9.74 11.99 -7.77
N THR A 96 -11.05 12.13 -8.02
CA THR A 96 -12.04 12.47 -6.99
C THR A 96 -12.38 11.31 -6.07
N GLU A 97 -11.96 10.09 -6.42
CA GLU A 97 -12.27 8.89 -5.63
C GLU A 97 -11.19 8.54 -4.61
N LEU A 98 -10.03 9.20 -4.69
CA LEU A 98 -8.99 9.20 -3.66
C LEU A 98 -9.51 9.83 -2.37
N LEU A 99 -8.90 9.48 -1.23
CA LEU A 99 -9.36 10.00 0.07
C LEU A 99 -8.97 11.46 0.23
N HIS A 100 -7.77 11.80 -0.27
CA HIS A 100 -7.29 13.17 -0.33
C HIS A 100 -7.09 13.60 -1.77
N ALA A 101 -7.29 14.88 -2.04
CA ALA A 101 -7.08 15.44 -3.37
C ALA A 101 -5.60 15.33 -3.76
N GLN A 102 -5.32 14.56 -4.82
CA GLN A 102 -3.97 14.39 -5.35
C GLN A 102 -3.78 15.19 -6.64
N ARG A 103 -2.62 15.83 -6.78
CA ARG A 103 -2.24 16.55 -8.00
C ARG A 103 -1.38 15.69 -8.88
N GLY A 104 -1.51 15.88 -10.19
CA GLY A 104 -0.66 15.20 -11.16
C GLY A 104 -0.85 13.69 -11.18
N VAL A 105 -2.04 13.19 -10.88
CA VAL A 105 -2.37 11.76 -11.09
C VAL A 105 -2.29 11.46 -12.58
N LEU A 106 -1.54 10.43 -12.93
CA LEU A 106 -1.29 9.99 -14.30
C LEU A 106 -2.16 8.79 -14.67
N GLU A 107 -2.31 7.86 -13.73
CA GLU A 107 -3.06 6.61 -13.90
C GLU A 107 -3.73 6.23 -12.59
N ILE A 108 -4.93 5.64 -12.66
CA ILE A 108 -5.60 5.00 -11.54
C ILE A 108 -5.99 3.59 -11.95
N VAL A 109 -5.65 2.63 -11.10
CA VAL A 109 -6.03 1.23 -11.25
C VAL A 109 -6.75 0.75 -10.00
N ARG A 110 -7.95 0.21 -10.17
CA ARG A 110 -8.69 -0.49 -9.11
C ARG A 110 -8.48 -1.99 -9.23
N VAL A 111 -8.14 -2.63 -8.12
CA VAL A 111 -8.07 -4.09 -8.00
C VAL A 111 -9.12 -4.51 -6.98
N ILE A 112 -10.17 -5.18 -7.47
CA ILE A 112 -11.36 -5.49 -6.70
C ILE A 112 -11.46 -7.01 -6.55
N PRO A 113 -11.31 -7.58 -5.33
CA PRO A 113 -11.50 -9.01 -5.14
C PRO A 113 -12.93 -9.44 -5.41
N ARG A 114 -13.13 -10.66 -5.92
CA ARG A 114 -14.47 -11.23 -6.11
C ARG A 114 -15.21 -11.50 -4.80
N ASP A 115 -14.47 -11.74 -3.72
CA ASP A 115 -15.04 -11.79 -2.38
C ASP A 115 -15.27 -10.36 -1.85
N PRO A 116 -16.51 -9.93 -1.61
CA PRO A 116 -16.81 -8.58 -1.14
C PRO A 116 -16.29 -8.30 0.28
N GLU A 117 -15.92 -9.34 1.05
CA GLU A 117 -15.28 -9.17 2.35
C GLU A 117 -13.76 -8.98 2.24
N GLY A 118 -13.18 -9.03 1.04
CA GLY A 118 -11.78 -8.68 0.78
C GLY A 118 -11.59 -7.18 0.56
N ALA A 119 -10.56 -6.58 1.17
CA ALA A 119 -10.26 -5.17 0.99
C ALA A 119 -9.89 -4.89 -0.48
N PRO A 120 -10.60 -4.01 -1.21
CA PRO A 120 -10.15 -3.57 -2.52
C PRO A 120 -8.89 -2.70 -2.41
N LEU A 121 -8.14 -2.60 -3.50
CA LEU A 121 -7.07 -1.63 -3.67
C LEU A 121 -7.44 -0.61 -4.76
N LEU A 122 -7.11 0.65 -4.53
CA LEU A 122 -6.96 1.65 -5.58
C LEU A 122 -5.50 2.09 -5.58
N ILE A 123 -4.86 2.03 -6.74
CA ILE A 123 -3.45 2.35 -6.94
C ILE A 123 -3.41 3.52 -7.92
N ALA A 124 -2.96 4.69 -7.46
CA ALA A 124 -2.80 5.87 -8.29
C ALA A 124 -1.32 6.20 -8.48
N LEU A 125 -0.89 6.38 -9.73
CA LEU A 125 0.46 6.79 -10.09
C LEU A 125 0.48 8.30 -10.33
N THR A 126 1.54 8.98 -9.90
CA THR A 126 1.60 10.44 -9.89
C THR A 126 2.80 11.00 -10.67
N ALA A 127 2.75 12.28 -11.03
CA ALA A 127 3.80 12.98 -11.77
C ALA A 127 5.04 13.29 -10.91
N TYR A 128 4.87 13.43 -9.59
CA TYR A 128 5.97 13.28 -8.64
C TYR A 128 6.13 11.78 -8.41
N PRO A 129 7.04 11.09 -9.11
CA PRO A 129 6.85 9.70 -9.53
C PRO A 129 6.69 8.77 -8.33
N GLY A 130 5.45 8.55 -7.93
CA GLY A 130 5.07 7.94 -6.67
C GLY A 130 3.74 7.24 -6.81
N VAL A 131 3.35 6.55 -5.76
CA VAL A 131 2.15 5.72 -5.72
C VAL A 131 1.32 6.13 -4.52
N ILE A 132 0.05 6.45 -4.76
CA ILE A 132 -0.95 6.61 -3.71
C ILE A 132 -1.78 5.33 -3.69
N LEU A 133 -1.73 4.61 -2.59
CA LEU A 133 -2.44 3.36 -2.40
C LEU A 133 -3.59 3.55 -1.41
N ASN A 134 -4.82 3.31 -1.86
CA ASN A 134 -5.94 3.19 -0.94
C ASN A 134 -6.21 1.70 -0.71
N ALA A 135 -6.27 1.29 0.55
CA ALA A 135 -6.57 -0.08 0.93
C ALA A 135 -7.84 -0.13 1.78
N GLY A 136 -8.81 -0.95 1.37
CA GLY A 136 -10.12 -0.95 2.02
C GLY A 136 -10.91 0.31 1.67
N ILE A 137 -11.44 1.00 2.68
CA ILE A 137 -12.39 2.12 2.47
C ILE A 137 -11.84 3.46 2.94
N LEU A 138 -11.13 3.52 4.07
CA LEU A 138 -10.78 4.76 4.76
C LEU A 138 -9.27 4.99 4.95
N HIS A 139 -8.40 4.11 4.47
CA HIS A 139 -6.95 4.33 4.50
C HIS A 139 -6.35 4.58 3.12
N GLU A 140 -5.47 5.58 3.08
CA GLU A 140 -4.64 5.98 1.95
C GLU A 140 -3.18 6.06 2.43
N PHE A 141 -2.28 5.55 1.62
CA PHE A 141 -0.86 5.42 1.92
C PHE A 141 -0.04 5.99 0.74
N PRO A 142 0.69 7.09 0.96
CA PRO A 142 1.60 7.62 -0.06
C PRO A 142 2.95 6.89 -0.05
N PHE A 143 3.48 6.66 -1.24
CA PHE A 143 4.80 6.08 -1.49
C PHE A 143 5.56 6.95 -2.51
N PRO A 144 6.63 7.64 -2.13
CA PRO A 144 7.18 7.77 -0.78
C PRO A 144 6.20 8.48 0.18
N PHE A 145 6.43 8.32 1.48
CA PHE A 145 5.65 9.07 2.48
C PHE A 145 6.00 10.56 2.42
N CYS A 146 7.28 10.87 2.24
CA CYS A 146 7.79 12.20 2.02
C CYS A 146 8.92 12.20 0.98
N GLY A 147 8.77 13.05 -0.03
CA GLY A 147 9.74 13.20 -1.10
C GLY A 147 10.96 14.05 -0.78
N CYS A 148 11.04 14.65 0.42
CA CYS A 148 12.09 15.64 0.70
C CYS A 148 13.47 15.03 0.99
N GLU A 149 14.51 15.85 0.85
CA GLU A 149 15.90 15.47 1.12
C GLU A 149 16.12 15.11 2.60
N ALA A 150 15.38 15.75 3.53
CA ALA A 150 15.51 15.47 4.97
C ALA A 150 15.00 14.08 5.37
N CYS A 151 13.85 13.66 4.86
CA CYS A 151 13.30 12.33 5.14
C CYS A 151 14.14 11.21 4.52
N ASP A 152 14.87 11.53 3.45
CA ASP A 152 15.88 10.66 2.85
C ASP A 152 15.36 9.26 2.48
N GLU A 153 14.10 9.17 2.06
CA GLU A 153 13.56 7.88 1.61
C GLU A 153 14.29 7.38 0.35
N SER A 154 14.65 6.09 0.35
CA SER A 154 15.20 5.39 -0.81
C SER A 154 14.10 4.69 -1.59
N VAL A 155 14.29 4.59 -2.91
CA VAL A 155 13.31 3.91 -3.78
C VAL A 155 13.19 2.42 -3.43
N GLU A 156 14.27 1.77 -3.01
CA GLU A 156 14.28 0.37 -2.58
C GLU A 156 13.48 0.16 -1.29
N GLY A 157 13.64 1.06 -0.32
CA GLY A 157 12.92 1.02 0.95
C GLY A 157 11.44 1.24 0.72
N THR A 158 11.09 2.34 0.04
CA THR A 158 9.71 2.67 -0.31
C THR A 158 9.03 1.57 -1.14
N ALA A 159 9.72 0.98 -2.11
CA ALA A 159 9.19 -0.15 -2.88
C ALA A 159 8.90 -1.38 -1.99
N SER A 160 9.75 -1.63 -0.99
CA SER A 160 9.56 -2.75 -0.06
C SER A 160 8.32 -2.55 0.82
N GLU A 161 8.08 -1.32 1.27
CA GLU A 161 6.89 -1.00 2.06
C GLU A 161 5.60 -1.08 1.23
N LEU A 162 5.64 -0.60 -0.01
CA LEU A 162 4.51 -0.73 -0.95
C LEU A 162 4.16 -2.21 -1.17
N GLU A 163 5.17 -3.04 -1.42
CA GLU A 163 5.00 -4.49 -1.62
C GLU A 163 4.46 -5.16 -0.36
N GLU A 164 5.05 -4.89 0.80
CA GLU A 164 4.61 -5.47 2.06
C GLU A 164 3.13 -5.17 2.31
N LEU A 165 2.70 -3.92 2.11
CA LEU A 165 1.32 -3.51 2.30
C LEU A 165 0.38 -4.17 1.30
N VAL A 166 0.67 -4.07 0.00
CA VAL A 166 -0.19 -4.63 -1.07
C VAL A 166 -0.37 -6.15 -0.89
N LEU A 167 0.73 -6.86 -0.63
CA LEU A 167 0.70 -8.31 -0.48
C LEU A 167 0.00 -8.71 0.83
N ALA A 168 0.25 -8.01 1.94
CA ALA A 168 -0.46 -8.28 3.20
C ALA A 168 -1.96 -8.03 3.10
N VAL A 169 -2.41 -7.01 2.34
CA VAL A 169 -3.83 -6.78 2.06
C VAL A 169 -4.43 -7.98 1.31
N ALA A 170 -3.82 -8.38 0.19
CA ALA A 170 -4.29 -9.52 -0.59
C ALA A 170 -4.32 -10.83 0.22
N ALA A 171 -3.37 -11.00 1.16
CA ALA A 171 -3.30 -12.14 2.06
C ALA A 171 -4.28 -12.07 3.26
N GLY A 172 -5.08 -11.00 3.39
CA GLY A 172 -6.04 -10.84 4.49
C GLY A 172 -5.38 -10.50 5.84
N GLY A 173 -4.19 -9.91 5.79
CA GLY A 173 -3.44 -9.39 6.92
C GLY A 173 -3.81 -7.95 7.29
N PHE A 174 -4.65 -7.30 6.49
CA PHE A 174 -5.10 -5.93 6.73
C PHE A 174 -6.43 -5.88 7.48
N THR A 175 -6.56 -4.96 8.43
CA THR A 175 -7.80 -4.68 9.16
C THR A 175 -7.96 -3.19 9.30
N GLU A 176 -9.18 -2.73 9.06
CA GLU A 176 -9.59 -1.35 9.26
C GLU A 176 -10.76 -1.33 10.25
N ARG A 177 -10.79 -0.34 11.16
CA ARG A 177 -11.87 -0.15 12.12
C ARG A 177 -12.20 1.32 12.28
N TYR A 178 -13.49 1.63 12.16
CA TYR A 178 -14.00 2.96 12.40
C TYR A 178 -15.51 2.89 12.72
N PRO A 179 -16.02 3.73 13.64
CA PRO A 179 -15.28 4.58 14.58
C PRO A 179 -14.78 3.79 15.79
N VAL A 180 -13.58 4.12 16.30
CA VAL A 180 -13.04 3.56 17.55
C VAL A 180 -13.08 4.59 18.68
N GLY A 181 -13.73 4.22 19.78
CA GLY A 181 -13.78 5.05 21.00
C GLY A 181 -14.54 6.37 20.84
N PRO A 182 -14.56 7.21 21.89
CA PRO A 182 -15.31 8.46 21.90
C PRO A 182 -14.75 9.52 20.94
N ARG A 183 -13.46 9.45 20.62
CA ARG A 183 -12.81 10.33 19.64
C ARG A 183 -13.05 9.91 18.19
N ARG A 184 -13.77 8.80 17.97
CA ARG A 184 -14.06 8.24 16.64
C ARG A 184 -12.79 8.10 15.81
N GLU A 185 -11.78 7.46 16.39
CA GLU A 185 -10.52 7.23 15.71
C GLU A 185 -10.70 6.20 14.60
N LEU A 186 -9.94 6.38 13.52
CA LEU A 186 -9.76 5.41 12.45
C LEU A 186 -8.53 4.57 12.78
N HIS A 187 -8.70 3.27 12.97
CA HIS A 187 -7.62 2.35 13.31
C HIS A 187 -7.30 1.42 12.14
N LEU A 188 -6.02 1.15 11.94
CA LEU A 188 -5.53 0.10 11.06
C LEU A 188 -4.70 -0.92 11.83
N ARG A 189 -4.68 -2.13 11.29
CA ARG A 189 -3.67 -3.14 11.60
C ARG A 189 -3.22 -3.79 10.30
N LEU A 190 -1.92 -3.97 10.18
CA LEU A 190 -1.29 -4.77 9.14
C LEU A 190 -0.53 -5.91 9.80
N VAL A 191 -0.76 -7.14 9.38
CA VAL A 191 0.00 -8.32 9.79
C VAL A 191 0.66 -8.90 8.55
N THR A 192 1.97 -9.09 8.63
CA THR A 192 2.75 -9.70 7.56
C THR A 192 3.26 -11.06 8.02
N VAL A 193 3.43 -11.97 7.08
CA VAL A 193 3.87 -13.34 7.36
C VAL A 193 5.12 -13.68 6.58
N ASP A 194 5.85 -14.65 7.09
CA ASP A 194 7.00 -15.25 6.42
C ASP A 194 6.56 -16.33 5.41
N PRO A 195 7.52 -16.94 4.68
CA PRO A 195 7.20 -18.00 3.74
C PRO A 195 6.54 -19.25 4.33
N ALA A 196 6.73 -19.50 5.62
CA ALA A 196 6.11 -20.60 6.35
C ALA A 196 4.71 -20.25 6.88
N GLY A 197 4.22 -19.03 6.63
CA GLY A 197 2.94 -18.53 7.11
C GLY A 197 2.95 -18.13 8.59
N ALA A 198 4.13 -18.04 9.22
CA ALA A 198 4.27 -17.49 10.56
C ALA A 198 4.24 -15.96 10.52
N ILE A 199 3.76 -15.31 11.59
CA ILE A 199 3.75 -13.85 11.67
C ILE A 199 5.20 -13.35 11.67
N ALA A 200 5.55 -12.56 10.64
CA ALA A 200 6.85 -11.92 10.49
C ALA A 200 6.85 -10.50 11.08
N GLY A 201 5.71 -9.82 10.99
CA GLY A 201 5.58 -8.44 11.44
C GLY A 201 4.14 -8.04 11.73
N SER A 202 3.99 -6.97 12.51
CA SER A 202 2.70 -6.33 12.74
C SER A 202 2.90 -4.83 12.86
N ARG A 203 2.07 -4.06 12.16
CA ARG A 203 1.95 -2.60 12.30
C ARG A 203 0.54 -2.27 12.79
N ILE A 204 0.42 -1.30 13.68
CA ILE A 204 -0.86 -0.81 14.20
C ILE A 204 -0.79 0.72 14.15
N GLY A 205 -1.85 1.34 13.67
CA GLY A 205 -1.99 2.80 13.63
C GLY A 205 -3.39 3.20 14.02
N GLY A 206 -3.53 4.41 14.56
CA GLY A 206 -4.82 4.96 14.93
C GLY A 206 -4.73 6.46 15.06
N ASP A 207 -5.60 7.17 14.36
CA ASP A 207 -5.70 8.63 14.47
C ASP A 207 -7.12 9.10 14.19
N THR A 208 -7.40 10.36 14.51
CA THR A 208 -8.63 11.03 14.12
C THR A 208 -8.60 11.25 12.60
N PRO A 209 -9.59 10.77 11.83
CA PRO A 209 -9.58 10.98 10.39
C PRO A 209 -9.69 12.47 10.07
N THR A 210 -8.79 12.96 9.22
CA THR A 210 -8.81 14.33 8.69
C THR A 210 -8.90 14.26 7.17
N GLY A 211 -9.47 15.29 6.52
CA GLY A 211 -9.55 15.36 5.06
C GLY A 211 -10.56 14.42 4.39
N ILE A 212 -11.13 13.43 5.09
CA ILE A 212 -12.13 12.48 4.58
C ILE A 212 -13.55 13.06 4.73
N SER A 213 -14.38 12.94 3.69
CA SER A 213 -15.77 13.42 3.73
C SER A 213 -16.63 12.68 4.75
N ALA A 214 -17.63 13.36 5.32
CA ALA A 214 -18.56 12.77 6.28
C ALA A 214 -19.36 11.60 5.66
N GLU A 215 -19.72 11.69 4.38
CA GLU A 215 -20.40 10.63 3.65
C GLU A 215 -19.53 9.37 3.56
N ARG A 216 -18.24 9.52 3.22
CA ARG A 216 -17.33 8.38 3.14
C ARG A 216 -17.06 7.78 4.52
N LEU A 217 -16.93 8.59 5.57
CA LEU A 217 -16.83 8.09 6.95
C LEU A 217 -18.09 7.32 7.39
N ALA A 218 -19.28 7.80 7.03
CA ALA A 218 -20.54 7.10 7.32
C ALA A 218 -20.64 5.77 6.56
N HIS A 219 -20.29 5.75 5.28
CA HIS A 219 -20.23 4.54 4.47
C HIS A 219 -19.22 3.53 5.03
N GLY A 220 -18.00 3.98 5.34
CA GLY A 220 -16.97 3.14 5.93
C GLY A 220 -17.38 2.57 7.29
N ALA A 221 -17.99 3.38 8.17
CA ALA A 221 -18.52 2.90 9.44
C ALA A 221 -19.56 1.77 9.25
N ALA A 222 -20.47 1.92 8.27
CA ALA A 222 -21.48 0.91 7.99
C ALA A 222 -20.86 -0.40 7.48
N VAL A 223 -19.93 -0.33 6.52
CA VAL A 223 -19.31 -1.54 5.95
C VAL A 223 -18.40 -2.23 6.97
N LEU A 224 -17.57 -1.47 7.70
CA LEU A 224 -16.62 -2.04 8.65
C LEU A 224 -17.30 -2.67 9.87
N ASN A 225 -18.50 -2.24 10.22
CA ASN A 225 -19.31 -2.87 11.26
C ASN A 225 -19.73 -4.32 10.88
N GLU A 226 -19.93 -4.58 9.59
CA GLU A 226 -20.23 -5.92 9.07
C GLU A 226 -18.98 -6.81 8.94
N LEU A 227 -17.78 -6.25 9.15
CA LEU A 227 -16.49 -6.93 9.08
C LEU A 227 -15.78 -7.00 10.45
N PRO A 228 -16.37 -7.59 11.50
CA PRO A 228 -15.79 -7.58 12.86
C PRO A 228 -14.44 -8.31 12.95
N ARG A 229 -14.17 -9.21 11.99
CA ARG A 229 -12.91 -9.96 11.86
C ARG A 229 -11.89 -9.29 10.92
N GLY A 230 -12.20 -8.09 10.42
CA GLY A 230 -11.42 -7.39 9.40
C GLY A 230 -11.63 -7.97 8.00
N TRP A 231 -10.87 -7.44 7.06
CA TRP A 231 -10.90 -7.85 5.66
C TRP A 231 -10.40 -9.30 5.50
N GLN A 232 -11.10 -10.07 4.67
CA GLN A 232 -10.77 -11.45 4.36
C GLN A 232 -9.66 -11.54 3.30
N PRO A 233 -8.88 -12.65 3.29
CA PRO A 233 -7.92 -12.90 2.22
C PRO A 233 -8.61 -12.98 0.87
N TRP A 234 -7.95 -12.45 -0.16
CA TRP A 234 -8.48 -12.51 -1.51
C TRP A 234 -8.52 -13.95 -2.01
N PRO A 235 -9.61 -14.36 -2.70
CA PRO A 235 -9.69 -15.69 -3.30
C PRO A 235 -8.60 -15.84 -4.38
N LEU A 236 -8.02 -17.03 -4.50
CA LEU A 236 -7.08 -17.32 -5.57
C LEU A 236 -7.82 -17.55 -6.90
N ARG A 237 -7.20 -17.14 -7.99
CA ARG A 237 -7.70 -17.42 -9.34
C ARG A 237 -7.70 -18.93 -9.56
N LYS A 238 -8.87 -19.48 -9.94
CA LYS A 238 -8.96 -20.89 -10.33
C LYS A 238 -8.16 -21.10 -11.61
N ARG A 239 -7.12 -21.94 -11.57
CA ARG A 239 -6.47 -22.41 -12.79
C ARG A 239 -7.36 -23.47 -13.42
N ALA A 240 -7.68 -23.32 -14.71
CA ALA A 240 -8.33 -24.40 -15.44
C ALA A 240 -7.46 -25.67 -15.36
N PRO A 241 -8.04 -26.86 -15.19
CA PRO A 241 -7.26 -28.08 -15.33
C PRO A 241 -6.64 -28.11 -16.74
N ALA A 242 -5.34 -28.43 -16.79
CA ALA A 242 -4.59 -28.58 -18.03
C ALA A 242 -5.14 -29.74 -18.89
#